data_AF-A0A949M6M7-F1
#
_entry.id   AF-A0A949M6M7-F1
#
_cell.length_a   1.000
_cell.length_b   1.000
_cell.length_c   1.000
_cell.angle_alpha   90.00
_cell.angle_beta   90.00
_cell.angle_gamma   90.00
#
_symmetry.space_group_name_H-M   'P 1'
#
loop_
_entity.id
_entity.type
_entity.pdbx_description
1 polymer ?
#
loop_
_entity_poly.entity_id
_entity_poly.type
_entity_poly.pdbx_seq_one_letter_code
_entity_poly.pdbx_strand_id
1 'polypeptide(L)'
;SQVTIAPLDADAIAAYVATGDPLDKAGGYGIQGPGGALVQRIGGSFTNVVGLPLCTVWLMLARAGAPPPIDPGDAFRRWRSLPGHEHGAGMGGTV
;
A
#
# COMPACT_ATOMS: atom_id res chain seq x y z
N SER A 1 -12.25 -1.57 4.96
CA SER A 1 -11.25 -0.89 5.81
C SER A 1 -11.60 0.58 5.94
N GLN A 2 -11.12 1.25 6.98
CA GLN A 2 -11.27 2.69 7.19
C GLN A 2 -9.88 3.33 7.28
N VAL A 3 -9.72 4.53 6.71
CA VAL A 3 -8.48 5.32 6.78
C VAL A 3 -8.79 6.67 7.42
N THR A 4 -7.98 7.08 8.37
CA THR A 4 -8.01 8.40 9.00
C THR A 4 -6.87 9.22 8.44
N ILE A 5 -7.21 10.34 7.79
CA ILE A 5 -6.24 11.32 7.31
C ILE A 5 -5.93 12.28 8.47
N ALA A 6 -4.67 12.68 8.59
CA ALA A 6 -4.27 13.68 9.57
C ALA A 6 -5.01 15.02 9.32
N PRO A 7 -5.17 15.89 10.33
CA PRO A 7 -5.59 17.26 10.08
C PRO A 7 -4.57 17.94 9.16
N LEU A 8 -5.03 18.50 8.05
CA LEU A 8 -4.18 19.20 7.06
C LEU A 8 -4.63 20.64 6.93
N ASP A 9 -3.67 21.56 6.83
CA ASP A 9 -3.93 22.93 6.39
C ASP A 9 -3.90 23.04 4.86
N ALA A 10 -4.24 24.22 4.35
CA ALA A 10 -4.31 24.46 2.91
C ALA A 10 -2.94 24.32 2.24
N ASP A 11 -1.85 24.68 2.93
CA ASP A 11 -0.50 24.64 2.39
C ASP A 11 -0.02 23.20 2.22
N ALA A 12 -0.29 22.33 3.21
CA ALA A 12 0.00 20.91 3.12
C ALA A 12 -0.78 20.22 1.99
N ILE A 13 -2.06 20.58 1.82
CA ILE A 13 -2.88 20.07 0.72
C ILE A 13 -2.31 20.53 -0.63
N ALA A 14 -1.99 21.83 -0.77
CA ALA A 14 -1.42 22.37 -2.00
C ALA A 14 -0.08 21.73 -2.36
N ALA A 15 0.80 21.54 -1.37
CA ALA A 15 2.08 20.87 -1.52
C ALA A 15 1.90 19.42 -2.01
N TYR A 16 0.93 18.69 -1.46
CA TYR A 16 0.65 17.33 -1.91
C TYR A 16 0.07 17.29 -3.33
N VAL A 17 -0.87 18.18 -3.66
CA VAL A 17 -1.44 18.27 -5.01
C VAL A 17 -0.37 18.58 -6.05
N ALA A 18 0.60 19.43 -5.72
CA ALA A 18 1.72 19.77 -6.61
C ALA A 18 2.61 18.56 -6.98
N THR A 19 2.56 17.46 -6.21
CA THR A 19 3.29 16.22 -6.55
C THR A 19 2.71 15.48 -7.76
N GLY A 20 1.45 15.76 -8.14
CA GLY A 20 0.73 15.01 -9.16
C GLY A 20 0.26 13.61 -8.73
N ASP A 21 0.73 13.10 -7.58
CA ASP A 21 0.32 11.82 -7.00
C ASP A 21 -1.19 11.64 -6.80
N PRO A 22 -2.00 12.66 -6.44
CA PRO A 22 -3.42 12.43 -6.23
C PRO A 22 -4.24 12.26 -7.52
N LEU A 23 -3.70 12.62 -8.68
CA LEU A 23 -4.48 12.83 -9.91
C LEU A 23 -5.01 11.55 -10.54
N ASP A 24 -4.38 10.41 -10.28
CA ASP A 24 -4.78 9.09 -10.78
C ASP A 24 -5.35 8.16 -9.69
N LYS A 25 -5.64 8.70 -8.50
CA LYS A 25 -6.01 7.91 -7.31
C LYS A 25 -7.40 8.24 -6.80
N ALA A 26 -8.20 7.20 -6.60
CA ALA A 26 -9.51 7.34 -5.97
C ALA A 26 -9.35 7.91 -4.54
N GLY A 27 -10.14 8.94 -4.22
CA GLY A 27 -10.02 9.66 -2.95
C GLY A 27 -8.85 10.65 -2.88
N GLY A 28 -8.10 10.81 -3.99
CA GLY A 28 -7.06 11.82 -4.11
C GLY A 28 -5.88 11.59 -3.17
N TYR A 29 -5.58 10.34 -2.77
CA TYR A 29 -4.32 10.01 -2.10
C TYR A 29 -3.83 8.59 -2.40
N GLY A 30 -2.52 8.36 -2.31
CA GLY A 30 -1.90 7.04 -2.46
C GLY A 30 -1.01 6.68 -1.29
N ILE A 31 -1.35 5.60 -0.55
CA ILE A 31 -0.59 5.19 0.63
C ILE A 31 0.81 4.64 0.32
N GLN A 32 1.04 4.20 -0.92
CA GLN A 32 2.34 3.72 -1.40
C GLN A 32 3.24 4.85 -1.92
N GLY A 33 2.67 6.04 -2.12
CA GLY A 33 3.35 7.23 -2.61
C GLY A 33 3.47 8.32 -1.54
N PRO A 34 3.71 9.58 -1.94
CA PRO A 34 3.78 10.72 -1.02
C PRO A 34 2.51 10.88 -0.15
N GLY A 35 1.35 10.42 -0.65
CA GLY A 35 0.09 10.43 0.11
C GLY A 35 0.11 9.59 1.39
N GLY A 36 1.06 8.65 1.53
CA GLY A 36 1.24 7.88 2.76
C GLY A 36 1.57 8.75 3.97
N ALA A 37 2.24 9.89 3.78
CA ALA A 37 2.55 10.83 4.85
C ALA A 37 1.30 11.53 5.42
N LEU A 38 0.18 11.51 4.70
CA LEU A 38 -1.09 12.11 5.12
C LEU A 38 -1.92 11.15 5.98
N VAL A 39 -1.59 9.86 6.00
CA VAL A 39 -2.37 8.82 6.68
C VAL A 39 -1.98 8.77 8.15
N GLN A 40 -2.91 9.15 9.03
CA GLN A 40 -2.71 9.08 10.47
C GLN A 40 -2.96 7.67 11.02
N ARG A 41 -3.98 6.97 10.50
CA ARG A 41 -4.36 5.64 11.01
C ARG A 41 -5.11 4.83 9.97
N ILE A 42 -4.94 3.52 10.02
CA ILE A 42 -5.76 2.55 9.28
C ILE A 42 -6.47 1.65 10.28
N GLY A 43 -7.78 1.50 10.10
CA GLY A 43 -8.59 0.48 10.75
C GLY A 43 -8.94 -0.63 9.76
N GLY A 44 -8.47 -1.86 10.03
CA GLY A 44 -8.73 -3.03 9.19
C GLY A 44 -7.52 -3.42 8.32
N SER A 45 -7.77 -3.90 7.11
CA SER A 45 -6.72 -4.45 6.24
C SER A 45 -6.01 -3.35 5.44
N PHE A 46 -4.68 -3.23 5.61
CA PHE A 46 -3.81 -2.39 4.79
C PHE A 46 -3.76 -2.86 3.34
N THR A 47 -3.68 -4.16 3.09
CA THR A 47 -3.62 -4.72 1.73
C THR A 47 -4.90 -4.43 0.96
N ASN A 48 -6.05 -4.39 1.64
CA ASN A 48 -7.30 -3.89 1.07
C ASN A 48 -7.24 -2.39 0.71
N VAL A 49 -6.56 -1.57 1.52
CA VAL A 49 -6.36 -0.13 1.21
C VAL A 49 -5.45 0.04 -0.01
N VAL A 50 -4.43 -0.81 -0.15
CA VAL A 50 -3.57 -0.85 -1.34
C VAL A 50 -4.32 -1.35 -2.59
N GLY A 51 -5.37 -2.16 -2.43
CA GLY A 51 -6.28 -2.56 -3.52
C GLY A 51 -6.65 -4.05 -3.56
N LEU A 52 -6.06 -4.90 -2.73
CA LEU A 52 -6.39 -6.33 -2.67
C LEU A 52 -6.34 -6.88 -1.24
N PRO A 53 -7.45 -7.34 -0.64
CA PRO A 53 -7.46 -7.89 0.71
C PRO A 53 -6.81 -9.29 0.76
N LEU A 54 -5.48 -9.34 0.76
CA LEU A 54 -4.70 -10.58 0.56
C LEU A 54 -5.14 -11.75 1.46
N CYS A 55 -5.31 -11.54 2.77
CA CYS A 55 -5.72 -12.60 3.70
C CYS A 55 -7.13 -13.15 3.35
N THR A 56 -8.08 -12.25 3.09
CA THR A 56 -9.44 -12.64 2.71
C THR A 56 -9.46 -13.39 1.39
N VAL A 57 -8.75 -12.90 0.38
CA VAL A 57 -8.63 -13.56 -0.94
C VAL A 57 -7.99 -14.93 -0.80
N TRP A 58 -6.91 -15.04 -0.02
CA TRP A 58 -6.24 -16.33 0.24
C TRP A 58 -7.19 -17.35 0.85
N LEU A 59 -7.95 -16.96 1.89
CA LEU A 59 -8.93 -17.83 2.53
C LEU A 59 -10.07 -18.23 1.58
N MET A 60 -10.53 -17.32 0.72
CA MET A 60 -11.56 -17.61 -0.27
C MET A 60 -11.06 -18.58 -1.34
N LEU A 61 -9.85 -18.38 -1.84
CA LEU A 61 -9.21 -19.28 -2.81
C LEU A 61 -9.02 -20.69 -2.24
N ALA A 62 -8.55 -20.80 -1.00
CA ALA A 62 -8.43 -22.09 -0.32
C ALA A 62 -9.78 -22.79 -0.17
N ARG A 63 -10.85 -22.07 0.20
CA ARG A 63 -12.21 -22.62 0.30
C ARG A 63 -12.79 -23.04 -1.04
N ALA A 64 -12.42 -22.36 -2.12
CA ALA A 64 -12.83 -22.69 -3.48
C ALA A 64 -12.05 -23.88 -4.07
N GLY A 65 -11.12 -24.49 -3.31
CA GLY A 65 -10.27 -25.58 -3.79
C GLY A 65 -9.14 -25.14 -4.71
N ALA A 66 -8.84 -23.83 -4.76
CA ALA A 66 -7.78 -23.23 -5.57
C ALA A 66 -6.77 -22.47 -4.69
N PRO A 67 -6.19 -23.10 -3.64
CA PRO A 67 -5.21 -22.40 -2.80
C PRO A 67 -4.04 -21.93 -3.68
N PRO A 68 -3.53 -20.69 -3.46
CA PRO A 68 -2.43 -20.20 -4.25
C PRO A 68 -1.21 -21.13 -4.11
N PRO A 69 -0.47 -21.40 -5.19
CA PRO A 69 0.61 -22.39 -5.22
C PRO A 69 1.85 -21.97 -4.41
N ILE A 70 1.88 -20.72 -3.94
CA ILE A 70 3.01 -20.13 -3.21
C ILE A 70 2.43 -19.36 -2.02
N ASP A 71 3.05 -19.51 -0.85
CA ASP A 71 2.78 -18.65 0.30
C ASP A 71 3.02 -17.17 -0.09
N PRO A 72 2.12 -16.22 0.25
CA PRO A 72 2.30 -14.82 -0.10
C PRO A 72 3.62 -14.20 0.39
N GLY A 73 4.14 -14.63 1.53
CA GLY A 73 5.43 -14.20 2.06
C GLY A 73 6.60 -14.71 1.22
N ASP A 74 6.54 -15.96 0.78
CA ASP A 74 7.51 -16.54 -0.15
C ASP A 74 7.46 -15.86 -1.52
N ALA A 75 6.26 -15.60 -2.04
CA ALA A 75 6.06 -14.90 -3.30
C ALA A 75 6.69 -13.49 -3.26
N PHE A 76 6.49 -12.75 -2.15
CA PHE A 76 7.06 -11.42 -1.98
C PHE A 76 8.60 -11.45 -1.84
N ARG A 77 9.16 -12.38 -1.07
CA ARG A 77 10.62 -12.57 -0.96
C ARG A 77 11.24 -12.88 -2.32
N ARG A 78 10.62 -13.80 -3.08
CA ARG A 78 11.07 -14.18 -4.41
C ARG A 78 11.01 -12.98 -5.37
N TRP A 79 9.91 -12.23 -5.37
CA TRP A 79 9.78 -11.02 -6.18
C TRP A 79 10.89 -10.01 -5.86
N ARG A 80 11.19 -9.72 -4.58
CA ARG A 80 12.32 -8.84 -4.21
C ARG A 80 13.70 -9.35 -4.65
N SER A 81 13.87 -10.66 -4.80
CA SER A 81 15.14 -11.25 -5.26
C SER A 81 15.32 -11.25 -6.78
N LEU A 82 14.27 -10.91 -7.56
CA LEU A 82 14.39 -10.84 -9.02
C LEU A 82 15.16 -9.57 -9.45
N PRO A 83 15.99 -9.64 -10.50
CA PRO A 83 16.69 -8.46 -11.03
C PRO A 83 15.70 -7.40 -11.53
N GLY A 84 15.97 -6.12 -11.28
CA GLY A 84 15.15 -5.00 -11.77
C GLY A 84 14.19 -4.37 -10.75
N HIS A 85 14.25 -4.76 -9.47
CA HIS A 85 13.48 -4.14 -8.37
C HIS A 85 14.28 -3.15 -7.51
N GLU A 86 15.40 -2.67 -8.03
CA GLU A 86 16.32 -1.74 -7.38
C GLU A 86 15.98 -0.27 -7.63
N HIS A 87 14.72 0.14 -7.44
CA HIS A 87 14.33 1.56 -7.39
C HIS A 87 13.54 1.83 -6.10
N GLY A 88 14.19 2.50 -5.14
CA GLY A 88 13.54 3.10 -3.97
C GLY A 88 14.01 2.64 -2.58
N ALA A 89 15.26 2.19 -2.41
CA ALA A 89 15.87 2.04 -1.07
C ALA A 89 16.78 3.23 -0.78
N GLY A 90 16.16 4.40 -0.60
CA GLY A 90 16.80 5.59 -0.05
C GLY A 90 16.00 6.04 1.16
N MET A 91 16.30 5.46 2.33
CA MET A 91 16.19 6.00 3.71
C MET A 91 16.22 4.79 4.66
N GLY A 92 17.32 4.68 5.40
CA GLY A 92 17.61 3.56 6.28
C GLY A 92 16.87 3.58 7.61
N GLY A 93 17.05 2.52 8.38
CA GLY A 93 16.69 2.46 9.79
C GLY A 93 16.24 1.08 10.24
N THR A 94 17.19 0.30 10.75
CA THR A 94 16.97 -0.61 11.88
C THR A 94 15.98 -0.01 12.89
N VAL A 95 14.88 -0.72 13.22
CA VAL A 95 14.72 -1.60 14.41
C VAL A 95 13.65 -2.63 14.08
#